data_AF-A0AAU6J7T7-F1
#
_entry.id   AF-A0AAU6J7T7-F1
#
_cell.length_a   1.000
_cell.length_b   1.000
_cell.length_c   1.000
_cell.angle_alpha   90.00
_cell.angle_beta   90.00
_cell.angle_gamma   90.00
#
_symmetry.space_group_name_H-M   'P 1'
#
loop_
_entity.id
_entity.type
_entity.pdbx_description
1 polymer ?
#
loop_
_entity_poly.entity_id
_entity_poly.type
_entity_poly.pdbx_seq_one_letter_code
_entity_poly.pdbx_strand_id
1 'polypeptide(L)'
;MGRFVGFYPCITKSVVASFAGAAIAVGPVGGVAAAVPRSADVSDQIQTAPGTPDAPEVSALSWTVTDVGTGKLLGAKEPHLRLAPASTLKTLFAVALLPQLPAATEHTAVTADIDDVAPGSSLVGVHEGTSYTVGDLWRGVFLSSGNDAVHTLARLNGGMPLTLARMQATADRLGAHDTSVRSADGFDTPGQYSSAYDLSLFAKAGLQNPDFRRYCGTKSAQFPATGGPDSFGIQNTNRLLVGSHGVEPYPGLIGVKNGYTSEAGNTLVAAATRHNRTILITIMNPQDTSANAVYEESRELLDWGFDAAPQAVKAGQLRGSGSPSTPRHSEAAHHGAGASQASTSGDGSSGLTRHLEAAVALLSLACLPFVLKAVRRRRRRSTR
;
A
#
# COMPACT_ATOMS: atom_id res chain seq x y z
N MET A 1 33.41 -76.46 2.12
CA MET A 1 33.13 -75.08 2.58
C MET A 1 32.15 -74.46 1.57
N GLY A 2 30.82 -74.41 1.72
CA GLY A 2 29.95 -74.21 2.89
C GLY A 2 29.75 -72.71 3.11
N ARG A 3 28.56 -72.09 3.07
CA ARG A 3 27.16 -72.53 2.92
C ARG A 3 26.31 -71.25 2.64
N PHE A 4 25.15 -71.46 2.03
CA PHE A 4 24.04 -70.53 1.84
C PHE A 4 23.39 -70.02 3.15
N VAL A 5 22.44 -69.06 2.99
CA VAL A 5 21.34 -68.58 3.88
C VAL A 5 21.58 -67.13 4.37
N GLY A 6 20.66 -66.15 4.23
CA GLY A 6 19.25 -66.18 3.83
C GLY A 6 18.64 -64.78 3.65
N PHE A 7 17.47 -64.78 3.03
CA PHE A 7 16.51 -63.68 2.88
C PHE A 7 15.88 -63.29 4.23
N TYR A 8 15.59 -62.00 4.44
CA TYR A 8 14.28 -61.47 4.88
C TYR A 8 14.22 -59.93 4.62
N PRO A 9 13.10 -59.39 4.11
CA PRO A 9 12.93 -57.96 3.81
C PRO A 9 12.34 -57.21 5.01
N CYS A 10 12.87 -56.03 5.33
CA CYS A 10 12.26 -55.13 6.31
C CYS A 10 11.63 -53.91 5.63
N ILE A 11 10.33 -54.05 5.38
CA ILE A 11 9.24 -53.13 5.76
C ILE A 11 9.55 -51.63 5.63
N THR A 12 8.89 -51.06 4.60
CA THR A 12 8.47 -49.68 4.41
C THR A 12 8.11 -48.93 5.70
N LYS A 13 8.70 -47.74 5.88
CA LYS A 13 8.04 -46.63 6.58
C LYS A 13 8.06 -45.39 5.71
N SER A 14 6.99 -45.23 4.93
CA SER A 14 6.59 -43.95 4.38
C SER A 14 6.24 -43.02 5.54
N VAL A 15 6.98 -41.93 5.69
CA VAL A 15 6.60 -40.83 6.59
C VAL A 15 5.50 -40.05 5.88
N VAL A 16 4.25 -40.36 6.21
CA VAL A 16 3.10 -39.52 5.87
C VAL A 16 3.06 -38.41 6.92
N ALA A 17 3.57 -37.23 6.55
CA ALA A 17 3.36 -36.02 7.34
C ALA A 17 1.87 -35.64 7.25
N SER A 18 1.13 -35.86 8.34
CA SER A 18 -0.24 -35.38 8.48
C SER A 18 -0.21 -33.87 8.72
N PHE A 19 -0.57 -33.08 7.71
CA PHE A 19 -0.94 -31.69 7.92
C PHE A 19 -2.34 -31.65 8.54
N ALA A 20 -2.39 -31.60 9.88
CA ALA A 20 -3.59 -31.19 10.58
C ALA A 20 -3.81 -29.69 10.30
N GLY A 21 -4.87 -29.37 9.57
CA GLY A 21 -5.30 -28.00 9.33
C GLY A 21 -5.67 -27.32 10.64
N ALA A 22 -4.83 -26.40 11.08
CA ALA A 22 -5.22 -25.43 12.11
C ALA A 22 -6.12 -24.38 11.45
N ALA A 23 -7.42 -24.42 11.74
CA ALA A 23 -8.33 -23.34 11.44
C ALA A 23 -7.92 -22.12 12.28
N ILE A 24 -7.35 -21.11 11.63
CA ILE A 24 -7.06 -19.82 12.27
C ILE A 24 -8.39 -19.08 12.41
N ALA A 25 -8.88 -18.98 13.63
CA ALA A 25 -9.97 -18.10 13.99
C ALA A 25 -9.49 -16.64 13.86
N VAL A 26 -9.96 -15.94 12.83
CA VAL A 26 -9.76 -14.50 12.69
C VAL A 26 -10.73 -13.81 13.63
N GLY A 27 -10.24 -13.38 14.80
CA GLY A 27 -10.97 -12.47 15.68
C GLY A 27 -11.14 -11.09 15.03
N PRO A 28 -12.16 -10.31 15.41
CA PRO A 28 -12.42 -9.02 14.79
C PRO A 28 -11.31 -8.04 15.19
N VAL A 29 -10.46 -7.68 14.24
CA VAL A 29 -9.54 -6.55 14.40
C VAL A 29 -10.37 -5.27 14.32
N GLY A 30 -10.30 -4.47 15.39
CA GLY A 30 -11.14 -3.30 15.59
C GLY A 30 -10.97 -2.20 14.53
N GLY A 31 -12.07 -1.49 14.31
CA GLY A 31 -12.10 -0.09 13.87
C GLY A 31 -11.51 0.19 12.50
N VAL A 32 -12.12 -0.35 11.44
CA VAL A 32 -11.90 0.17 10.08
C VAL A 32 -12.50 1.57 10.03
N ALA A 33 -11.66 2.61 9.90
CA ALA A 33 -12.14 3.92 9.47
C ALA A 33 -12.86 3.72 8.14
N ALA A 34 -14.14 4.08 8.07
CA ALA A 34 -14.96 3.92 6.89
C ALA A 34 -14.24 4.55 5.68
N ALA A 35 -14.19 3.80 4.57
CA ALA A 35 -13.69 4.31 3.30
C ALA A 35 -14.43 5.61 2.99
N VAL A 36 -13.68 6.71 2.86
CA VAL A 36 -14.24 8.01 2.48
C VAL A 36 -14.86 7.83 1.09
N PRO A 37 -16.16 8.09 0.91
CA PRO A 37 -16.79 7.97 -0.39
C PRO A 37 -16.11 8.94 -1.37
N ARG A 38 -15.87 8.46 -2.59
CA ARG A 38 -15.31 9.22 -3.70
C ARG A 38 -16.09 10.53 -3.86
N SER A 39 -15.45 11.68 -3.61
CA SER A 39 -15.99 12.92 -4.17
C SER A 39 -15.83 12.84 -5.68
N ALA A 40 -16.88 13.22 -6.42
CA ALA A 40 -16.87 13.25 -7.87
C ALA A 40 -15.84 14.27 -8.41
N ASP A 41 -15.39 15.19 -7.57
CA ASP A 41 -14.44 16.23 -7.91
C ASP A 41 -13.28 16.28 -6.89
N VAL A 42 -12.04 16.22 -7.39
CA VAL A 42 -10.81 16.38 -6.60
C VAL A 42 -10.81 17.72 -5.87
N SER A 43 -11.40 18.73 -6.52
CA SER A 43 -11.53 20.10 -6.03
C SER A 43 -12.19 20.16 -4.64
N ASP A 44 -13.12 19.24 -4.35
CA ASP A 44 -13.80 19.16 -3.04
C ASP A 44 -12.93 18.53 -1.94
N GLN A 45 -11.84 17.85 -2.33
CA GLN A 45 -10.89 17.21 -1.42
C GLN A 45 -9.68 18.09 -1.10
N ILE A 46 -9.48 19.17 -1.87
CA ILE A 46 -8.40 20.14 -1.64
C ILE A 46 -8.80 21.08 -0.51
N GLN A 47 -8.00 21.11 0.56
CA GLN A 47 -8.21 22.00 1.70
C GLN A 47 -6.90 22.70 2.07
N THR A 48 -6.80 23.98 1.74
CA THR A 48 -5.68 24.87 2.08
C THR A 48 -6.02 25.80 3.23
N ALA A 49 -5.00 26.38 3.87
CA ALA A 49 -5.19 27.46 4.82
C ALA A 49 -5.65 28.75 4.11
N PRO A 50 -6.45 29.63 4.76
CA PRO A 50 -6.74 30.95 4.21
C PRO A 50 -5.45 31.73 3.92
N GLY A 51 -5.35 32.34 2.73
CA GLY A 51 -4.17 33.10 2.32
C GLY A 51 -2.97 32.25 1.86
N THR A 52 -3.15 30.95 1.65
CA THR A 52 -2.14 30.08 1.02
C THR A 52 -1.80 30.61 -0.38
N PRO A 53 -0.51 30.85 -0.70
CA PRO A 53 -0.08 31.19 -2.05
C PRO A 53 -0.44 30.09 -3.06
N ASP A 54 -0.55 30.46 -4.33
CA ASP A 54 -0.69 29.47 -5.40
C ASP A 54 0.48 28.47 -5.37
N ALA A 55 0.19 27.22 -5.74
CA ALA A 55 1.23 26.20 -5.85
C ALA A 55 2.26 26.58 -6.91
N PRO A 56 3.55 26.23 -6.73
CA PRO A 56 4.57 26.51 -7.73
C PRO A 56 4.23 25.85 -9.08
N GLU A 57 4.58 26.52 -10.17
CA GLU A 57 4.48 25.94 -11.50
C GLU A 57 5.56 24.88 -11.69
N VAL A 58 5.14 23.61 -11.75
CA VAL A 58 6.02 22.47 -11.97
C VAL A 58 5.69 21.77 -13.30
N SER A 59 6.71 21.18 -13.92
CA SER A 59 6.56 20.55 -15.24
C SER A 59 5.88 19.18 -15.21
N ALA A 60 5.69 18.58 -14.02
CA ALA A 60 4.98 17.33 -13.83
C ALA A 60 3.59 17.30 -14.46
N LEU A 61 3.28 16.18 -15.14
CA LEU A 61 1.95 15.93 -15.69
C LEU A 61 0.91 15.72 -14.59
N SER A 62 1.30 15.09 -13.48
CA SER A 62 0.42 14.82 -12.34
C SER A 62 1.18 14.94 -11.02
N TRP A 63 0.56 15.55 -10.02
CA TRP A 63 1.11 15.61 -8.66
C TRP A 63 0.03 15.81 -7.59
N THR A 64 0.38 15.45 -6.36
CA THR A 64 -0.40 15.73 -5.14
C THR A 64 0.50 16.17 -4.00
N VAL A 65 0.02 17.06 -3.16
CA VAL A 65 0.59 17.41 -1.84
C VAL A 65 -0.44 17.08 -0.78
N THR A 66 -0.07 16.25 0.19
CA THR A 66 -0.98 15.71 1.22
C THR A 66 -0.42 15.96 2.61
N ASP A 67 -1.27 16.44 3.51
CA ASP A 67 -0.99 16.39 4.94
C ASP A 67 -1.29 14.97 5.46
N VAL A 68 -0.26 14.24 5.89
CA VAL A 68 -0.39 12.84 6.30
C VAL A 68 -1.23 12.69 7.57
N GLY A 69 -1.14 13.64 8.51
CA GLY A 69 -1.82 13.57 9.80
C GLY A 69 -3.34 13.76 9.67
N THR A 70 -3.77 14.66 8.79
CA THR A 70 -5.19 14.91 8.51
C THR A 70 -5.74 14.05 7.36
N GLY A 71 -4.86 13.55 6.49
CA GLY A 71 -5.20 12.82 5.28
C GLY A 71 -5.75 13.69 4.14
N LYS A 72 -5.73 15.02 4.29
CA LYS A 72 -6.29 15.98 3.32
C LYS A 72 -5.28 16.35 2.24
N LEU A 73 -5.77 16.54 1.01
CA LEU A 73 -4.99 17.15 -0.06
C LEU A 73 -4.85 18.64 0.22
N LEU A 74 -3.62 19.15 0.17
CA LEU A 74 -3.32 20.58 0.21
C LEU A 74 -3.32 21.16 -1.20
N GLY A 75 -2.86 20.40 -2.19
CA GLY A 75 -2.88 20.80 -3.59
C GLY A 75 -2.71 19.60 -4.51
N ALA A 76 -3.10 19.76 -5.77
CA ALA A 76 -2.93 18.74 -6.79
C ALA A 76 -2.96 19.32 -8.20
N LYS A 77 -2.37 18.59 -9.14
CA LYS A 77 -2.56 18.74 -10.60
C LYS A 77 -2.88 17.37 -11.16
N GLU A 78 -4.01 17.24 -11.84
CA GLU A 78 -4.46 16.02 -12.51
C GLU A 78 -4.25 14.73 -11.67
N PRO A 79 -4.70 14.68 -10.40
CA PRO A 79 -4.21 13.64 -9.48
C PRO A 79 -4.77 12.24 -9.74
N HIS A 80 -5.80 12.12 -10.59
CA HIS A 80 -6.34 10.85 -11.09
C HIS A 80 -5.86 10.51 -12.51
N LEU A 81 -4.94 11.29 -13.09
CA LEU A 81 -4.34 10.97 -14.38
C LEU A 81 -3.57 9.65 -14.28
N ARG A 82 -3.95 8.70 -15.14
CA ARG A 82 -3.35 7.37 -15.18
C ARG A 82 -2.04 7.42 -15.94
N LEU A 83 -0.95 7.17 -15.21
CA LEU A 83 0.41 7.15 -15.73
C LEU A 83 1.11 5.87 -15.28
N ALA A 84 2.14 5.45 -16.02
CA ALA A 84 2.99 4.36 -15.56
C ALA A 84 3.69 4.77 -14.25
N PRO A 85 3.66 3.94 -13.19
CA PRO A 85 4.17 4.32 -11.87
C PRO A 85 5.69 4.19 -11.73
N ALA A 86 6.35 3.43 -12.63
CA ALA A 86 7.71 2.94 -12.41
C ALA A 86 7.86 2.32 -11.00
N SER A 87 9.07 2.38 -10.44
CA SER A 87 9.39 1.80 -9.12
C SER A 87 8.63 2.41 -7.93
N THR A 88 7.87 3.50 -8.08
CA THR A 88 7.01 3.99 -7.00
C THR A 88 5.89 3.00 -6.65
N LEU A 89 5.51 2.09 -7.57
CA LEU A 89 4.59 0.99 -7.31
C LEU A 89 5.10 0.01 -6.23
N LYS A 90 6.41 -0.02 -5.98
CA LYS A 90 7.00 -0.82 -4.89
C LYS A 90 6.50 -0.39 -3.50
N THR A 91 5.89 0.81 -3.38
CA THR A 91 5.17 1.21 -2.16
C THR A 91 3.94 0.33 -1.93
N LEU A 92 3.14 0.06 -2.96
CA LEU A 92 2.00 -0.87 -2.90
C LEU A 92 2.48 -2.30 -2.59
N PHE A 93 3.55 -2.75 -3.25
CA PHE A 93 4.17 -4.04 -2.99
C PHE A 93 4.54 -4.19 -1.50
N ALA A 94 5.20 -3.19 -0.93
CA ALA A 94 5.57 -3.20 0.48
C ALA A 94 4.35 -3.20 1.41
N VAL A 95 3.32 -2.39 1.15
CA VAL A 95 2.09 -2.38 1.95
C VAL A 95 1.38 -3.73 1.92
N ALA A 96 1.37 -4.41 0.77
CA ALA A 96 0.73 -5.70 0.60
C ALA A 96 1.50 -6.86 1.28
N LEU A 97 2.84 -6.82 1.26
CA LEU A 97 3.67 -7.99 1.63
C LEU A 97 4.44 -7.86 2.95
N LEU A 98 4.76 -6.66 3.44
CA LEU A 98 5.45 -6.51 4.73
C LEU A 98 4.78 -7.29 5.88
N PRO A 99 3.43 -7.29 6.02
CA PRO A 99 2.77 -8.05 7.10
C PRO A 99 2.87 -9.58 6.95
N GLN A 100 3.27 -10.07 5.78
CA GLN A 100 3.29 -11.50 5.43
C GLN A 100 4.69 -12.11 5.53
N LEU A 101 5.73 -11.26 5.52
CA LEU A 101 7.12 -11.68 5.38
C LEU A 101 7.94 -11.14 6.57
N PRO A 102 8.09 -11.93 7.64
CA PRO A 102 8.89 -11.54 8.80
C PRO A 102 10.35 -11.26 8.41
N ALA A 103 10.90 -10.15 8.91
CA ALA A 103 12.23 -9.69 8.50
C ALA A 103 13.37 -10.68 8.79
N ALA A 104 13.22 -11.52 9.82
CA ALA A 104 14.22 -12.50 10.24
C ALA A 104 14.14 -13.84 9.47
N THR A 105 13.14 -14.02 8.60
CA THR A 105 13.06 -15.21 7.74
C THR A 105 14.25 -15.23 6.79
N GLU A 106 14.99 -16.33 6.77
CA GLU A 106 16.10 -16.55 5.84
C GLU A 106 15.63 -17.29 4.58
N HIS A 107 16.26 -16.96 3.46
CA HIS A 107 16.03 -17.61 2.18
C HIS A 107 17.35 -17.72 1.40
N THR A 108 17.71 -18.93 1.01
CA THR A 108 18.79 -19.15 0.04
C THR A 108 18.21 -18.99 -1.35
N ALA A 109 18.68 -17.96 -2.07
CA ALA A 109 18.19 -17.65 -3.40
C ALA A 109 18.46 -18.79 -4.39
N VAL A 110 17.51 -19.03 -5.29
CA VAL A 110 17.59 -20.01 -6.37
C VAL A 110 17.44 -19.31 -7.72
N THR A 111 17.83 -19.96 -8.83
CA THR A 111 17.71 -19.37 -10.18
C THR A 111 16.30 -18.81 -10.45
N ALA A 112 15.27 -19.55 -10.04
CA ALA A 112 13.88 -19.19 -10.24
C ALA A 112 13.43 -17.92 -9.50
N ASP A 113 14.23 -17.37 -8.56
CA ASP A 113 13.95 -16.08 -7.91
C ASP A 113 14.27 -14.87 -8.80
N ILE A 114 15.10 -15.05 -9.83
CA ILE A 114 15.69 -13.94 -10.59
C ILE A 114 15.69 -14.16 -12.10
N ASP A 115 15.29 -15.35 -12.59
CA ASP A 115 15.34 -15.71 -14.00
C ASP A 115 14.28 -15.04 -14.89
N ASP A 116 13.21 -14.53 -14.27
CA ASP A 116 12.13 -13.79 -14.94
C ASP A 116 12.21 -12.26 -14.74
N VAL A 117 13.31 -11.76 -14.16
CA VAL A 117 13.54 -10.31 -14.02
C VAL A 117 13.86 -9.69 -15.38
N ALA A 118 13.11 -8.65 -15.76
CA ALA A 118 13.23 -8.03 -17.07
C ALA A 118 14.62 -7.39 -17.30
N PRO A 119 15.24 -7.56 -18.48
CA PRO A 119 16.48 -6.88 -18.83
C PRO A 119 16.37 -5.36 -18.70
N GLY A 120 17.43 -4.70 -18.19
CA GLY A 120 17.44 -3.25 -17.94
C GLY A 120 16.79 -2.82 -16.62
N SER A 121 16.28 -3.77 -15.83
CA SER A 121 15.81 -3.52 -14.46
C SER A 121 16.93 -3.04 -13.55
N SER A 122 16.58 -2.21 -12.55
CA SER A 122 17.46 -1.98 -11.41
C SER A 122 17.56 -3.26 -10.57
N LEU A 123 18.77 -3.63 -10.17
CA LEU A 123 19.04 -4.83 -9.38
C LEU A 123 19.80 -4.45 -8.11
N VAL A 124 19.56 -5.16 -7.01
CA VAL A 124 20.41 -5.05 -5.82
C VAL A 124 21.61 -5.99 -5.91
N GLY A 125 21.50 -7.11 -6.63
CA GLY A 125 22.53 -8.15 -6.73
C GLY A 125 22.18 -9.43 -5.98
N VAL A 126 20.90 -9.83 -5.99
CA VAL A 126 20.51 -11.17 -5.52
C VAL A 126 21.15 -12.22 -6.42
N HIS A 127 21.76 -13.23 -5.82
CA HIS A 127 22.47 -14.27 -6.55
C HIS A 127 22.13 -15.65 -6.01
N GLU A 128 21.95 -16.60 -6.93
CA GLU A 128 21.70 -18.00 -6.61
C GLU A 128 22.75 -18.57 -5.63
N GLY A 129 22.29 -19.38 -4.68
CA GLY A 129 23.11 -20.00 -3.64
C GLY A 129 23.48 -19.08 -2.48
N THR A 130 23.18 -17.78 -2.56
CA THR A 130 23.43 -16.82 -1.47
C THR A 130 22.22 -16.77 -0.54
N SER A 131 22.46 -16.73 0.77
CA SER A 131 21.40 -16.63 1.77
C SER A 131 21.15 -15.18 2.16
N TYR A 132 19.89 -14.78 2.16
CA TYR A 132 19.43 -13.44 2.51
C TYR A 132 18.38 -13.53 3.60
N THR A 133 18.37 -12.58 4.54
CA THR A 133 17.18 -12.34 5.33
C THR A 133 16.15 -11.60 4.48
N VAL A 134 14.86 -11.79 4.76
CA VAL A 134 13.78 -10.96 4.18
C VAL A 134 14.06 -9.47 4.42
N GLY A 135 14.66 -9.13 5.56
CA GLY A 135 15.10 -7.77 5.86
C GLY A 135 16.18 -7.24 4.90
N ASP A 136 17.11 -8.08 4.43
CA ASP A 136 18.08 -7.72 3.39
C ASP A 136 17.35 -7.40 2.08
N LEU A 137 16.44 -8.28 1.66
CA LEU A 137 15.68 -8.10 0.43
C LEU A 137 14.86 -6.80 0.47
N TRP A 138 14.20 -6.48 1.59
CA TRP A 138 13.50 -5.20 1.74
C TRP A 138 14.44 -3.99 1.68
N ARG A 139 15.66 -4.09 2.22
CA ARG A 139 16.68 -3.04 2.01
C ARG A 139 17.02 -2.91 0.52
N GLY A 140 17.16 -4.01 -0.21
CA GLY A 140 17.38 -4.00 -1.67
C GLY A 140 16.23 -3.33 -2.45
N VAL A 141 14.98 -3.62 -2.07
CA VAL A 141 13.78 -3.00 -2.65
C VAL A 141 13.77 -1.47 -2.47
N PHE A 142 14.06 -0.98 -1.26
CA PHE A 142 13.96 0.46 -0.97
C PHE A 142 15.20 1.25 -1.36
N LEU A 143 16.39 0.72 -1.16
CA LEU A 143 17.62 1.48 -1.37
C LEU A 143 18.04 1.44 -2.85
N SER A 144 18.21 0.23 -3.40
CA SER A 144 18.68 0.01 -4.78
C SER A 144 17.55 -0.11 -5.81
N SER A 145 16.30 -0.10 -5.37
CA SER A 145 15.14 -0.35 -6.24
C SER A 145 15.17 -1.72 -6.91
N GLY A 146 15.84 -2.71 -6.28
CA GLY A 146 16.14 -4.01 -6.87
C GLY A 146 14.90 -4.83 -7.22
N ASN A 147 14.70 -5.11 -8.51
CA ASN A 147 13.61 -5.95 -9.01
C ASN A 147 13.85 -7.43 -8.69
N ASP A 148 15.11 -7.86 -8.68
CA ASP A 148 15.54 -9.17 -8.18
C ASP A 148 15.10 -9.44 -6.73
N ALA A 149 15.22 -8.44 -5.85
CA ALA A 149 14.70 -8.54 -4.49
C ALA A 149 13.16 -8.62 -4.45
N VAL A 150 12.46 -7.86 -5.31
CA VAL A 150 10.99 -7.95 -5.43
C VAL A 150 10.55 -9.35 -5.87
N HIS A 151 11.19 -9.92 -6.89
CA HIS A 151 10.86 -11.24 -7.41
C HIS A 151 11.13 -12.34 -6.38
N THR A 152 12.27 -12.27 -5.68
CA THR A 152 12.59 -13.17 -4.57
C THR A 152 11.52 -13.12 -3.46
N LEU A 153 11.13 -11.92 -3.02
CA LEU A 153 10.07 -11.73 -2.03
C LEU A 153 8.69 -12.19 -2.54
N ALA A 154 8.39 -12.00 -3.82
CA ALA A 154 7.16 -12.48 -4.44
C ALA A 154 7.07 -14.01 -4.42
N ARG A 155 8.19 -14.71 -4.63
CA ARG A 155 8.26 -16.17 -4.52
C ARG A 155 8.10 -16.66 -3.09
N LEU A 156 8.76 -16.01 -2.12
CA LEU A 156 8.53 -16.28 -0.70
C LEU A 156 7.07 -16.08 -0.27
N ASN A 157 6.36 -15.15 -0.90
CA ASN A 157 4.93 -14.91 -0.69
C ASN A 157 4.01 -15.94 -1.41
N GLY A 158 4.56 -16.93 -2.12
CA GLY A 158 3.80 -17.95 -2.85
C GLY A 158 3.70 -17.73 -4.36
N GLY A 159 4.58 -16.88 -4.92
CA GLY A 159 4.74 -16.65 -6.35
C GLY A 159 4.13 -15.34 -6.87
N MET A 160 4.50 -14.99 -8.10
CA MET A 160 4.06 -13.74 -8.74
C MET A 160 2.52 -13.65 -8.87
N PRO A 161 1.77 -14.67 -9.32
CA PRO A 161 0.31 -14.55 -9.45
C PRO A 161 -0.41 -14.19 -8.15
N LEU A 162 -0.01 -14.81 -7.03
CA LEU A 162 -0.57 -14.49 -5.71
C LEU A 162 -0.15 -13.10 -5.24
N THR A 163 1.08 -12.70 -5.53
CA THR A 163 1.60 -11.37 -5.22
C THR A 163 0.81 -10.27 -5.94
N LEU A 164 0.60 -10.40 -7.25
CA LEU A 164 -0.19 -9.43 -8.02
C LEU A 164 -1.64 -9.36 -7.53
N ALA A 165 -2.26 -10.50 -7.23
CA ALA A 165 -3.61 -10.54 -6.67
C ALA A 165 -3.71 -9.82 -5.31
N ARG A 166 -2.73 -10.02 -4.42
CA ARG A 166 -2.66 -9.32 -3.12
C ARG A 166 -2.41 -7.83 -3.28
N MET A 167 -1.57 -7.43 -4.21
CA MET A 167 -1.32 -6.02 -4.51
C MET A 167 -2.59 -5.34 -5.04
N GLN A 168 -3.27 -5.94 -6.02
CA GLN A 168 -4.52 -5.38 -6.53
C GLN A 168 -5.60 -5.31 -5.43
N ALA A 169 -5.79 -6.37 -4.66
CA ALA A 169 -6.74 -6.36 -3.53
C ALA A 169 -6.38 -5.30 -2.46
N THR A 170 -5.09 -5.03 -2.28
CA THR A 170 -4.61 -3.97 -1.38
C THR A 170 -4.93 -2.60 -1.94
N ALA A 171 -4.72 -2.38 -3.24
CA ALA A 171 -5.10 -1.14 -3.91
C ALA A 171 -6.62 -0.89 -3.79
N ASP A 172 -7.43 -1.89 -4.10
CA ASP A 172 -8.89 -1.80 -4.02
C ASP A 172 -9.36 -1.47 -2.60
N ARG A 173 -8.78 -2.12 -1.58
CA ARG A 173 -9.08 -1.87 -0.15
C ARG A 173 -8.71 -0.46 0.30
N LEU A 174 -7.68 0.13 -0.29
CA LEU A 174 -7.26 1.50 0.01
C LEU A 174 -8.06 2.55 -0.77
N GLY A 175 -8.93 2.14 -1.70
CA GLY A 175 -9.67 3.05 -2.59
C GLY A 175 -8.85 3.57 -3.77
N ALA A 176 -7.75 2.90 -4.12
CA ALA A 176 -6.86 3.25 -5.22
C ALA A 176 -7.42 2.74 -6.56
N HIS A 177 -8.44 3.44 -7.06
CA HIS A 177 -9.24 3.01 -8.21
C HIS A 177 -8.64 3.36 -9.58
N ASP A 178 -7.53 4.11 -9.60
CA ASP A 178 -6.77 4.44 -10.80
C ASP A 178 -5.49 3.62 -10.90
N THR A 179 -5.45 2.48 -10.21
CA THR A 179 -4.32 1.54 -10.20
C THR A 179 -4.69 0.20 -10.82
N SER A 180 -3.91 -0.23 -11.80
CA SER A 180 -3.96 -1.56 -12.42
C SER A 180 -2.59 -2.22 -12.31
N VAL A 181 -2.50 -3.26 -11.48
CA VAL A 181 -1.24 -3.97 -11.19
C VAL A 181 -1.00 -5.07 -12.23
N ARG A 182 0.14 -5.01 -12.94
CA ARG A 182 0.57 -6.02 -13.92
C ARG A 182 1.96 -6.59 -13.63
N SER A 183 2.79 -5.86 -12.90
CA SER A 183 4.05 -6.31 -12.31
C SER A 183 4.12 -5.89 -10.84
N ALA A 184 4.95 -6.57 -10.06
CA ALA A 184 5.12 -6.27 -8.63
C ALA A 184 6.13 -5.13 -8.38
N ASP A 185 7.04 -4.92 -9.33
CA ASP A 185 8.16 -4.01 -9.24
C ASP A 185 7.90 -2.63 -9.89
N GLY A 186 6.82 -2.49 -10.66
CA GLY A 186 6.50 -1.28 -11.39
C GLY A 186 7.20 -1.12 -12.75
N PHE A 187 7.93 -2.12 -13.23
CA PHE A 187 8.53 -2.12 -14.57
C PHE A 187 7.47 -1.98 -15.68
N ASP A 188 7.87 -1.40 -16.82
CA ASP A 188 6.97 -1.11 -17.94
C ASP A 188 6.26 -2.39 -18.41
N THR A 189 4.94 -2.41 -18.30
CA THR A 189 4.10 -3.57 -18.58
C THR A 189 2.77 -3.11 -19.17
N PRO A 190 2.30 -3.66 -20.30
CA PRO A 190 1.05 -3.24 -20.93
C PRO A 190 -0.15 -3.27 -19.97
N GLY A 191 -0.86 -2.15 -19.87
CA GLY A 191 -2.01 -1.99 -18.98
C GLY A 191 -1.65 -1.83 -17.50
N GLN A 192 -0.39 -1.55 -17.18
CA GLN A 192 0.05 -1.10 -15.86
C GLN A 192 -0.08 0.42 -15.76
N TYR A 193 -0.78 0.89 -14.73
CA TYR A 193 -0.89 2.31 -14.44
C TYR A 193 -1.24 2.53 -12.98
N SER A 194 -0.98 3.74 -12.50
CA SER A 194 -1.42 4.30 -11.22
C SER A 194 -1.75 5.77 -11.43
N SER A 195 -2.16 6.47 -10.39
CA SER A 195 -2.26 7.92 -10.35
C SER A 195 -1.43 8.52 -9.21
N ALA A 196 -1.19 9.83 -9.23
CA ALA A 196 -0.49 10.50 -8.14
C ALA A 196 -1.28 10.37 -6.82
N TYR A 197 -2.61 10.45 -6.89
CA TYR A 197 -3.48 10.22 -5.75
C TYR A 197 -3.31 8.81 -5.17
N ASP A 198 -3.38 7.78 -6.01
CA ASP A 198 -3.31 6.39 -5.55
C ASP A 198 -1.95 6.05 -4.92
N LEU A 199 -0.86 6.52 -5.53
CA LEU A 199 0.49 6.39 -4.96
C LEU A 199 0.61 7.09 -3.60
N SER A 200 -0.07 8.23 -3.40
CA SER A 200 -0.12 8.91 -2.11
C SER A 200 -0.85 8.06 -1.05
N LEU A 201 -1.89 7.32 -1.44
CA LEU A 201 -2.60 6.39 -0.54
C LEU A 201 -1.70 5.25 -0.10
N PHE A 202 -0.92 4.68 -1.01
CA PHE A 202 0.03 3.60 -0.69
C PHE A 202 1.11 4.09 0.27
N ALA A 203 1.67 5.28 0.01
CA ALA A 203 2.67 5.85 0.91
C ALA A 203 2.09 6.20 2.29
N LYS A 204 0.87 6.77 2.36
CA LYS A 204 0.19 7.05 3.63
C LYS A 204 -0.04 5.77 4.44
N ALA A 205 -0.53 4.71 3.79
CA ALA A 205 -0.70 3.40 4.43
C ALA A 205 0.64 2.79 4.86
N GLY A 206 1.66 2.86 4.00
CA GLY A 206 3.00 2.38 4.30
C GLY A 206 3.61 3.10 5.50
N LEU A 207 3.52 4.42 5.55
CA LEU A 207 4.06 5.24 6.64
C LEU A 207 3.40 4.97 8.00
N GLN A 208 2.28 4.25 8.08
CA GLN A 208 1.74 3.76 9.36
C GLN A 208 2.51 2.55 9.90
N ASN A 209 3.14 1.75 9.02
CA ASN A 209 3.92 0.58 9.36
C ASN A 209 5.36 0.96 9.75
N PRO A 210 5.87 0.54 10.93
CA PRO A 210 7.22 0.88 11.39
C PRO A 210 8.33 0.28 10.53
N ASP A 211 8.14 -0.91 9.95
CA ASP A 211 9.12 -1.54 9.07
C ASP A 211 9.23 -0.79 7.75
N PHE A 212 8.09 -0.37 7.16
CA PHE A 212 8.09 0.47 5.96
C PHE A 212 8.87 1.77 6.22
N ARG A 213 8.56 2.49 7.32
CA ARG A 213 9.29 3.72 7.71
C ARG A 213 10.79 3.46 7.87
N ARG A 214 11.16 2.34 8.50
CA ARG A 214 12.56 1.95 8.68
C ARG A 214 13.25 1.78 7.33
N TYR A 215 12.70 0.98 6.43
CA TYR A 215 13.34 0.71 5.15
C TYR A 215 13.38 1.94 4.24
N CYS A 216 12.26 2.66 4.09
CA CYS A 216 12.20 3.80 3.17
C CYS A 216 13.07 4.98 3.62
N GLY A 217 13.26 5.16 4.94
CA GLY A 217 14.10 6.21 5.51
C GLY A 217 15.58 5.83 5.68
N THR A 218 15.97 4.58 5.41
CA THR A 218 17.37 4.15 5.51
C THR A 218 18.19 4.74 4.36
N LYS A 219 19.29 5.43 4.68
CA LYS A 219 20.16 6.08 3.69
C LYS A 219 21.16 5.13 3.04
N SER A 220 21.72 4.22 3.83
CA SER A 220 22.68 3.22 3.37
C SER A 220 22.62 1.97 4.24
N ALA A 221 23.04 0.84 3.68
CA ALA A 221 23.12 -0.43 4.38
C ALA A 221 24.19 -1.33 3.75
N GLN A 222 24.51 -2.44 4.42
CA GLN A 222 25.24 -3.55 3.81
C GLN A 222 24.25 -4.56 3.24
N PHE A 223 24.60 -5.18 2.11
CA PHE A 223 23.84 -6.24 1.47
C PHE A 223 24.73 -7.48 1.28
N PRO A 224 24.24 -8.71 1.58
CA PRO A 224 25.06 -9.92 1.48
C PRO A 224 25.66 -10.13 0.08
N ALA A 225 26.95 -10.43 0.02
CA ALA A 225 27.68 -10.75 -1.19
C ALA A 225 27.65 -12.26 -1.47
N THR A 226 28.05 -12.63 -2.68
CA THR A 226 28.06 -14.03 -3.13
C THR A 226 29.32 -14.73 -2.62
N GLY A 227 29.21 -16.04 -2.32
CA GLY A 227 30.38 -16.88 -2.05
C GLY A 227 31.03 -16.76 -0.66
N GLY A 228 30.42 -16.08 0.31
CA GLY A 228 30.99 -15.97 1.66
C GLY A 228 30.21 -15.05 2.62
N PRO A 229 30.79 -14.74 3.80
CA PRO A 229 30.19 -13.85 4.79
C PRO A 229 30.30 -12.36 4.42
N ASP A 230 30.89 -12.05 3.27
CA ASP A 230 31.14 -10.69 2.82
C ASP A 230 29.85 -9.96 2.47
N SER A 231 29.91 -8.63 2.46
CA SER A 231 28.82 -7.76 2.07
C SER A 231 29.33 -6.57 1.26
N PHE A 232 28.45 -5.95 0.47
CA PHE A 232 28.73 -4.70 -0.22
C PHE A 232 27.76 -3.59 0.21
N GLY A 233 28.22 -2.35 0.08
CA GLY A 233 27.42 -1.18 0.44
C GLY A 233 26.34 -0.88 -0.61
N ILE A 234 25.12 -0.63 -0.13
CA ILE A 234 24.01 -0.10 -0.93
C ILE A 234 23.58 1.26 -0.36
N GLN A 235 23.15 2.16 -1.24
CA GLN A 235 22.69 3.51 -0.90
C GLN A 235 21.28 3.74 -1.45
N ASN A 236 20.48 4.51 -0.72
CA ASN A 236 19.14 4.89 -1.16
C ASN A 236 19.20 5.80 -2.40
N THR A 237 18.45 5.41 -3.42
CA THR A 237 18.38 6.12 -4.70
C THR A 237 17.60 7.44 -4.64
N ASN A 238 16.85 7.71 -3.55
CA ASN A 238 16.19 8.99 -3.35
C ASN A 238 17.21 10.10 -3.02
N ARG A 239 17.51 10.93 -4.03
CA ARG A 239 18.53 11.99 -3.93
C ARG A 239 18.20 13.05 -2.87
N LEU A 240 16.93 13.38 -2.65
CA LEU A 240 16.52 14.29 -1.57
C LEU A 240 16.78 13.70 -0.17
N LEU A 241 16.89 12.38 -0.04
CA LEU A 241 17.17 11.73 1.25
C LEU A 241 18.67 11.71 1.55
N VAL A 242 19.47 11.36 0.55
CA VAL A 242 20.90 11.07 0.73
C VAL A 242 21.81 12.25 0.40
N GLY A 243 21.37 13.20 -0.43
CA GLY A 243 22.21 14.24 -0.99
C GLY A 243 23.21 13.67 -2.00
N SER A 244 22.77 13.46 -3.24
CA SER A 244 23.63 12.89 -4.27
C SER A 244 23.32 13.46 -5.65
N HIS A 245 24.29 13.35 -6.57
CA HIS A 245 24.16 13.79 -7.96
C HIS A 245 23.75 15.28 -8.10
N GLY A 246 24.32 16.14 -7.26
CA GLY A 246 24.07 17.58 -7.27
C GLY A 246 22.74 18.02 -6.66
N VAL A 247 21.99 17.11 -6.02
CA VAL A 247 20.79 17.44 -5.24
C VAL A 247 21.17 17.49 -3.77
N GLU A 248 20.88 18.61 -3.10
CA GLU A 248 21.06 18.73 -1.66
C GLU A 248 20.03 17.87 -0.90
N PRO A 249 20.38 17.26 0.25
CA PRO A 249 19.40 16.63 1.12
C PRO A 249 18.29 17.62 1.50
N TYR A 250 17.04 17.15 1.57
CA TYR A 250 15.92 17.93 2.04
C TYR A 250 15.77 17.79 3.56
N PRO A 251 15.80 18.89 4.34
CA PRO A 251 15.66 18.82 5.79
C PRO A 251 14.35 18.16 6.24
N GLY A 252 14.47 17.14 7.10
CA GLY A 252 13.33 16.42 7.64
C GLY A 252 12.72 15.36 6.72
N LEU A 253 13.33 15.07 5.55
CA LEU A 253 12.85 14.02 4.66
C LEU A 253 12.93 12.64 5.34
N ILE A 254 11.86 11.85 5.23
CA ILE A 254 11.71 10.51 5.81
C ILE A 254 11.63 9.40 4.73
N GLY A 255 11.96 9.72 3.47
CA GLY A 255 12.09 8.76 2.39
C GLY A 255 10.83 8.57 1.56
N VAL A 256 10.36 7.31 1.46
CA VAL A 256 9.32 6.75 0.57
C VAL A 256 9.91 6.07 -0.69
N LYS A 257 9.80 6.60 -1.92
CA LYS A 257 10.32 5.90 -3.10
C LYS A 257 10.37 6.77 -4.36
N ASN A 258 11.47 6.70 -5.10
CA ASN A 258 11.62 7.22 -6.47
C ASN A 258 11.48 6.11 -7.53
N GLY A 259 11.25 6.49 -8.78
CA GLY A 259 11.22 5.57 -9.90
C GLY A 259 11.49 6.25 -11.24
N TYR A 260 11.97 5.46 -12.20
CA TYR A 260 12.13 5.85 -13.58
C TYR A 260 11.97 4.62 -14.47
N THR A 261 11.28 4.78 -15.59
CA THR A 261 11.29 3.89 -16.75
C THR A 261 11.09 4.71 -18.01
N SER A 262 11.29 4.10 -19.17
CA SER A 262 11.08 4.76 -20.46
C SER A 262 9.64 5.22 -20.68
N GLU A 263 8.65 4.43 -20.25
CA GLU A 263 7.23 4.80 -20.41
C GLU A 263 6.75 5.78 -19.33
N ALA A 264 7.24 5.66 -18.09
CA ALA A 264 6.79 6.49 -16.97
C ALA A 264 7.42 7.88 -16.94
N GLY A 265 8.65 8.02 -17.46
CA GLY A 265 9.52 9.13 -17.07
C GLY A 265 9.88 9.05 -15.58
N ASN A 266 10.28 10.18 -14.99
CA ASN A 266 10.60 10.22 -13.56
C ASN A 266 9.33 10.22 -12.70
N THR A 267 9.35 9.50 -11.59
CA THR A 267 8.30 9.48 -10.58
C THR A 267 8.93 9.56 -9.20
N LEU A 268 8.30 10.27 -8.26
CA LEU A 268 8.77 10.35 -6.89
C LEU A 268 7.59 10.49 -5.94
N VAL A 269 7.59 9.63 -4.92
CA VAL A 269 6.78 9.80 -3.73
C VAL A 269 7.76 10.08 -2.60
N ALA A 270 7.57 11.19 -1.90
CA ALA A 270 8.47 11.60 -0.83
C ALA A 270 7.70 12.24 0.33
N ALA A 271 8.16 12.04 1.55
CA ALA A 271 7.57 12.70 2.72
C ALA A 271 8.65 13.38 3.57
N ALA A 272 8.29 14.49 4.21
CA ALA A 272 9.13 15.18 5.17
C ALA A 272 8.34 15.52 6.42
N THR A 273 9.03 15.60 7.57
CA THR A 273 8.44 16.00 8.84
C THR A 273 9.12 17.24 9.40
N ARG A 274 8.34 18.29 9.68
CA ARG A 274 8.77 19.51 10.37
C ARG A 274 7.78 19.79 11.50
N HIS A 275 8.27 20.08 12.70
CA HIS A 275 7.44 20.43 13.87
C HIS A 275 6.26 19.46 14.12
N ASN A 276 6.52 18.15 14.05
CA ASN A 276 5.52 17.07 14.22
C ASN A 276 4.40 17.04 13.17
N ARG A 277 4.57 17.75 12.05
CA ARG A 277 3.70 17.67 10.88
C ARG A 277 4.43 16.98 9.75
N THR A 278 3.77 16.02 9.11
CA THR A 278 4.31 15.30 7.96
C THR A 278 3.56 15.68 6.69
N ILE A 279 4.30 16.19 5.71
CA ILE A 279 3.82 16.46 4.36
C ILE A 279 4.35 15.39 3.43
N LEU A 280 3.47 14.86 2.59
CA LEU A 280 3.73 13.84 1.57
C LEU A 280 3.48 14.46 0.20
N ILE A 281 4.45 14.34 -0.70
CA ILE A 281 4.29 14.66 -2.11
C ILE A 281 4.29 13.39 -2.95
N THR A 282 3.58 13.45 -4.06
CA THR A 282 3.72 12.52 -5.18
C THR A 282 3.81 13.34 -6.45
N ILE A 283 4.81 13.06 -7.27
CA ILE A 283 5.04 13.70 -8.56
C ILE A 283 5.25 12.62 -9.63
N MET A 284 4.61 12.80 -10.78
CA MET A 284 4.67 11.86 -11.90
C MET A 284 4.95 12.59 -13.20
N ASN A 285 5.98 12.10 -13.90
CA ASN A 285 6.38 12.49 -15.24
C ASN A 285 6.61 14.01 -15.41
N PRO A 286 7.57 14.62 -14.69
CA PRO A 286 8.05 15.97 -15.00
C PRO A 286 8.56 16.04 -16.43
N GLN A 287 8.08 17.04 -17.17
CA GLN A 287 8.41 17.28 -18.57
C GLN A 287 9.67 18.12 -18.76
N ASP A 288 10.18 18.76 -17.70
CA ASP A 288 11.51 19.35 -17.70
C ASP A 288 12.55 18.23 -17.82
N THR A 289 13.40 18.37 -18.83
CA THR A 289 14.43 17.38 -19.20
C THR A 289 15.71 17.50 -18.37
N SER A 290 15.77 18.47 -17.46
CA SER A 290 16.87 18.63 -16.50
C SER A 290 17.00 17.39 -15.62
N ALA A 291 18.24 16.91 -15.43
CA ALA A 291 18.52 15.63 -14.78
C ALA A 291 17.97 15.46 -13.34
N ASN A 292 17.69 16.58 -12.67
CA ASN A 292 17.21 16.65 -11.29
C ASN A 292 15.79 17.24 -11.16
N ALA A 293 15.07 17.51 -12.26
CA ALA A 293 13.76 18.18 -12.24
C ALA A 293 12.78 17.56 -11.24
N VAL A 294 12.63 16.22 -11.25
CA VAL A 294 11.75 15.51 -10.32
C VAL A 294 12.05 15.79 -8.84
N TYR A 295 13.31 15.99 -8.49
CA TYR A 295 13.75 16.23 -7.11
C TYR A 295 13.59 17.69 -6.71
N GLU A 296 13.95 18.63 -7.59
CA GLU A 296 13.82 20.07 -7.29
C GLU A 296 12.34 20.51 -7.29
N GLU A 297 11.53 20.05 -8.25
CA GLU A 297 10.09 20.32 -8.25
C GLU A 297 9.41 19.70 -7.01
N SER A 298 9.87 18.52 -6.56
CA SER A 298 9.38 17.93 -5.32
C SER A 298 9.78 18.71 -4.08
N ARG A 299 10.96 19.33 -4.07
CA ARG A 299 11.42 20.21 -2.99
C ARG A 299 10.54 21.44 -2.91
N GLU A 300 10.26 22.09 -4.04
CA GLU A 300 9.37 23.25 -4.11
C GLU A 300 7.96 22.92 -3.62
N LEU A 301 7.39 21.80 -4.05
CA LEU A 301 6.08 21.34 -3.59
C LEU A 301 6.07 20.94 -2.11
N LEU A 302 7.16 20.38 -1.57
CA LEU A 302 7.28 20.10 -0.13
C LEU A 302 7.33 21.40 0.67
N ASP A 303 8.13 22.38 0.25
CA ASP A 303 8.23 23.68 0.92
C ASP A 303 6.87 24.41 0.90
N TRP A 304 6.24 24.52 -0.28
CA TRP A 304 4.88 25.04 -0.42
C TRP A 304 3.89 24.26 0.45
N GLY A 305 4.01 22.93 0.48
CA GLY A 305 3.16 22.06 1.26
C GLY A 305 3.26 22.27 2.76
N PHE A 306 4.37 22.77 3.30
CA PHE A 306 4.46 23.16 4.72
C PHE A 306 3.83 24.53 4.98
N ASP A 307 3.90 25.46 4.02
CA ASP A 307 3.33 26.80 4.13
C ASP A 307 1.80 26.79 3.96
N ALA A 308 1.29 25.98 3.03
CA ALA A 308 -0.13 25.82 2.72
C ALA A 308 -0.95 25.16 3.83
N ALA A 309 -0.26 24.46 4.73
CA ALA A 309 -0.86 23.56 5.67
C ALA A 309 -1.44 24.36 6.85
N PRO A 310 -2.77 24.30 7.13
CA PRO A 310 -3.39 25.12 8.17
C PRO A 310 -2.69 24.97 9.51
N GLN A 311 -2.30 26.09 10.14
CA GLN A 311 -1.69 26.06 11.47
C GLN A 311 -2.58 25.24 12.40
N ALA A 312 -2.00 24.27 13.12
CA ALA A 312 -2.75 23.53 14.11
C ALA A 312 -3.33 24.55 15.10
N VAL A 313 -4.65 24.71 15.13
CA VAL A 313 -5.31 25.52 16.13
C VAL A 313 -4.88 24.94 17.47
N LYS A 314 -4.05 25.67 18.22
CA LYS A 314 -3.70 25.28 19.58
C LYS A 314 -5.01 25.12 20.34
N ALA A 315 -5.36 23.88 20.66
CA ALA A 315 -6.46 23.56 21.56
C ALA A 315 -6.13 24.18 22.92
N GLY A 316 -6.55 25.43 23.13
CA GLY A 316 -6.12 26.23 24.27
C GLY A 316 -6.57 27.69 24.26
N GLN A 317 -7.02 28.24 23.12
CA GLN A 317 -7.58 29.60 23.07
C GLN A 317 -9.02 29.62 22.54
N LEU A 318 -9.89 28.83 23.17
CA LEU A 318 -11.34 29.08 23.16
C LEU A 318 -11.87 28.92 24.59
N ARG A 319 -11.50 29.85 25.46
CA ARG A 319 -12.27 30.23 26.65
C ARG A 319 -12.28 31.75 26.77
N GLY A 320 -12.95 32.38 25.81
CA GLY A 320 -13.54 33.69 26.00
C GLY A 320 -15.05 33.50 26.07
N SER A 321 -15.59 33.17 27.23
CA SER A 321 -17.03 33.32 27.48
C SER A 321 -17.19 33.97 28.84
N GLY A 322 -17.89 35.11 28.82
CA GLY A 322 -18.00 36.07 29.89
C GLY A 322 -18.66 35.53 31.16
N SER A 323 -18.53 36.37 32.18
CA SER A 323 -19.11 36.24 33.51
C SER A 323 -20.59 35.82 33.49
N PRO A 324 -21.03 34.95 34.41
CA PRO A 324 -22.44 34.62 34.56
C PRO A 324 -23.17 35.81 35.22
N SER A 325 -24.16 36.37 34.52
CA SER A 325 -25.14 37.29 35.10
C SER A 325 -26.19 36.51 35.89
N THR A 326 -26.42 36.95 37.11
CA THR A 326 -27.39 36.48 38.11
C THR A 326 -28.83 36.58 37.58
N PRO A 327 -29.72 35.59 37.82
CA PRO A 327 -31.14 35.75 37.50
C PRO A 327 -31.82 36.60 38.57
N ARG A 328 -32.50 37.67 38.15
CA ARG A 328 -33.39 38.47 38.99
C ARG A 328 -34.80 37.91 38.89
N HIS A 329 -35.38 37.60 40.05
CA HIS A 329 -36.75 37.15 40.26
C HIS A 329 -37.78 38.09 39.60
N SER A 330 -38.80 37.50 38.98
CA SER A 330 -40.12 38.14 38.87
C SER A 330 -41.19 37.21 39.41
N GLU A 331 -42.04 37.85 40.18
CA GLU A 331 -43.07 37.41 41.11
C GLU A 331 -44.27 36.70 40.46
N ALA A 332 -44.97 35.93 41.29
CA ALA A 332 -46.08 35.07 40.93
C ALA A 332 -47.41 35.83 40.71
N ALA A 333 -48.26 35.29 39.84
CA ALA A 333 -49.70 35.44 39.96
C ALA A 333 -50.41 34.14 39.53
N HIS A 334 -51.24 33.65 40.46
CA HIS A 334 -52.11 32.48 40.39
C HIS A 334 -53.31 32.68 39.43
N HIS A 335 -54.12 31.61 39.31
CA HIS A 335 -55.44 31.40 38.65
C HIS A 335 -55.30 30.63 37.33
N GLY A 336 -55.95 29.50 37.07
CA GLY A 336 -57.00 28.73 37.75
C GLY A 336 -57.30 27.49 36.88
N ALA A 337 -58.06 26.55 37.45
CA ALA A 337 -58.33 25.19 37.00
C ALA A 337 -58.73 24.94 35.53
N GLY A 338 -58.47 23.71 35.06
CA GLY A 338 -59.09 23.13 33.86
C GLY A 338 -58.62 21.70 33.62
N ALA A 339 -59.49 20.73 33.89
CA ALA A 339 -59.23 19.29 33.87
C ALA A 339 -59.36 18.65 32.48
N SER A 340 -58.85 17.41 32.40
CA SER A 340 -59.44 16.24 31.71
C SER A 340 -58.79 15.74 30.41
N GLN A 341 -58.37 14.46 30.51
CA GLN A 341 -58.62 13.31 29.61
C GLN A 341 -58.27 13.47 28.12
N ALA A 342 -57.26 12.75 27.61
CA ALA A 342 -57.27 11.32 27.27
C ALA A 342 -58.26 10.95 26.16
N SER A 343 -57.73 10.62 24.97
CA SER A 343 -58.28 9.62 24.04
C SER A 343 -57.21 9.32 22.98
N THR A 344 -56.70 8.07 22.92
CA THR A 344 -56.94 7.08 21.83
C THR A 344 -56.32 7.50 20.49
N SER A 345 -55.68 6.69 19.66
CA SER A 345 -55.58 5.24 19.46
C SER A 345 -54.87 5.04 18.10
N GLY A 346 -54.33 3.86 17.85
CA GLY A 346 -54.05 3.36 16.49
C GLY A 346 -52.61 3.60 16.04
N ASP A 347 -51.71 2.62 16.07
CA ASP A 347 -51.66 1.36 15.31
C ASP A 347 -51.22 1.54 13.85
N GLY A 348 -50.28 0.70 13.39
CA GLY A 348 -49.96 0.50 11.98
C GLY A 348 -48.52 0.75 11.53
N SER A 349 -47.70 -0.31 11.50
CA SER A 349 -46.94 -0.80 10.32
C SER A 349 -45.89 -1.84 10.77
N SER A 350 -46.09 -3.13 10.49
CA SER A 350 -45.60 -3.85 9.29
C SER A 350 -44.13 -3.50 8.99
N GLY A 351 -43.14 -4.38 9.14
CA GLY A 351 -43.06 -5.74 8.63
C GLY A 351 -41.84 -5.80 7.70
N LEU A 352 -40.77 -6.46 8.10
CA LEU A 352 -39.61 -6.73 7.22
C LEU A 352 -38.81 -7.94 7.70
N THR A 353 -39.48 -9.10 7.74
CA THR A 353 -38.83 -10.42 7.78
C THR A 353 -39.55 -11.34 6.81
N ARG A 354 -39.06 -11.35 5.56
CA ARG A 354 -39.19 -12.44 4.58
C ARG A 354 -38.56 -11.96 3.28
N HIS A 355 -37.36 -12.44 2.97
CA HIS A 355 -36.86 -12.79 1.62
C HIS A 355 -35.40 -13.24 1.76
N LEU A 356 -35.20 -14.46 2.24
CA LEU A 356 -33.92 -15.14 2.10
C LEU A 356 -34.15 -16.64 1.94
N GLU A 357 -34.83 -17.06 0.87
CA GLU A 357 -34.94 -18.47 0.49
C GLU A 357 -35.43 -18.59 -0.98
N ALA A 358 -34.59 -18.16 -1.94
CA ALA A 358 -34.84 -18.42 -3.37
C ALA A 358 -33.59 -18.34 -4.27
N ALA A 359 -32.37 -18.49 -3.74
CA ALA A 359 -31.13 -18.34 -4.53
C ALA A 359 -30.19 -19.56 -4.55
N VAL A 360 -30.55 -20.69 -3.93
CA VAL A 360 -29.66 -21.87 -3.83
C VAL A 360 -30.03 -23.00 -4.81
N ALA A 361 -31.18 -22.94 -5.48
CA ALA A 361 -31.64 -24.02 -6.35
C ALA A 361 -31.29 -23.88 -7.86
N LEU A 362 -30.69 -22.77 -8.30
CA LEU A 362 -30.44 -22.51 -9.74
C LEU A 362 -28.97 -22.61 -10.19
N LEU A 363 -28.01 -22.86 -9.27
CA LEU A 363 -26.59 -23.01 -9.62
C LEU A 363 -26.13 -24.46 -9.80
N SER A 364 -26.96 -25.45 -9.48
CA SER A 364 -26.61 -26.88 -9.58
C SER A 364 -26.82 -27.49 -10.97
N LEU A 365 -27.48 -26.80 -11.91
CA LEU A 365 -27.73 -27.30 -13.28
C LEU A 365 -26.74 -26.79 -14.35
N ALA A 366 -25.90 -25.79 -14.05
CA ALA A 366 -24.97 -25.22 -15.02
C ALA A 366 -23.61 -25.94 -15.11
N CYS A 367 -23.24 -26.76 -14.12
CA CYS A 367 -21.91 -27.39 -14.06
C CYS A 367 -21.83 -28.81 -14.65
N LEU A 368 -22.98 -29.44 -14.94
CA LEU A 368 -23.04 -30.81 -15.48
C LEU A 368 -22.33 -31.01 -16.84
N PRO A 369 -22.40 -30.08 -17.83
CA PRO A 369 -21.74 -30.29 -19.12
C PRO A 369 -20.21 -30.13 -19.07
N PHE A 370 -19.65 -29.43 -18.07
CA PHE A 370 -18.20 -29.24 -17.94
C PHE A 370 -17.50 -30.47 -17.33
N VAL A 371 -18.14 -31.13 -16.37
CA VAL A 371 -17.60 -32.34 -15.71
C VAL A 371 -17.50 -33.51 -16.70
N LEU A 372 -18.50 -33.68 -17.58
CA LEU A 372 -18.49 -34.74 -18.60
C LEU A 372 -17.40 -34.53 -19.68
N LYS A 373 -17.05 -33.28 -19.99
CA LYS A 373 -15.99 -32.94 -20.96
C LYS A 373 -14.58 -33.20 -20.40
N ALA A 374 -14.40 -33.00 -19.10
CA ALA A 374 -13.14 -33.28 -18.40
C ALA A 374 -12.85 -34.80 -18.29
N VAL A 375 -13.88 -35.61 -17.99
CA VAL A 375 -13.73 -37.08 -17.87
C VAL A 375 -13.41 -37.73 -19.22
N ARG A 376 -14.01 -37.25 -20.33
CA ARG A 376 -13.70 -37.74 -21.69
C ARG A 376 -12.28 -37.40 -22.16
N ARG A 377 -11.72 -36.25 -21.75
CA ARG A 377 -10.32 -35.87 -22.08
C ARG A 377 -9.31 -36.71 -21.31
N ARG A 378 -9.62 -37.10 -20.06
CA ARG A 378 -8.72 -37.93 -19.24
C ARG A 378 -8.60 -39.36 -19.76
N ARG A 379 -9.70 -39.96 -20.26
CA ARG A 379 -9.66 -41.31 -20.86
C ARG A 379 -8.85 -41.39 -22.17
N ARG A 380 -8.79 -40.32 -22.98
CA ARG A 380 -8.01 -40.30 -24.23
C ARG A 380 -6.49 -40.16 -24.04
N ARG A 381 -6.03 -39.75 -22.85
CA ARG A 381 -4.60 -39.63 -22.53
C ARG A 381 -3.99 -40.91 -21.93
N SER A 382 -4.80 -41.92 -21.63
CA SER A 382 -4.34 -43.17 -20.98
C SER A 382 -4.07 -44.33 -21.96
N THR A 383 -4.17 -44.09 -23.27
CA THR A 383 -3.97 -45.14 -24.30
C THR A 383 -3.02 -44.68 -25.42
N ARG A 384 -1.94 -43.99 -25.07
CA ARG A 384 -0.80 -43.77 -25.97
C ARG A 384 0.49 -43.99 -25.23
#